data_AF-B8HZ42-F1
#
_entry.id   AF-B8HZ42-F1
#
_cell.length_a   1.000
_cell.length_b   1.000
_cell.length_c   1.000
_cell.angle_alpha   90.00
_cell.angle_beta   90.00
_cell.angle_gamma   90.00
#
_symmetry.space_group_name_H-M   'P 1'
#
loop_
_entity.id
_entity.type
_entity.pdbx_description
1 polymer ?
#
loop_
_entity_poly.entity_id
_entity_poly.type
_entity_poly.pdbx_seq_one_letter_code
_entity_poly.pdbx_strand_id
1 'polypeptide(L)'
;MVGNLYLPTSYQPGDKLPVIIVTGAWTTVKEQMPAVYAQRLADRGFAAFTFDFRYWGESGGTPRQYESPTAKVQDIKNAVAFLQTLPVIDGDRIGGLGICASADYMAQAVVEVTFSCDGFPLCIAESLSPFV
;
A
#
# COMPACT_ATOMS: atom_id res chain seq x y z
N MET A 1 -7.04 8.31 8.19
CA MET A 1 -5.79 7.54 8.15
C MET A 1 -4.64 8.53 8.27
N VAL A 2 -3.59 8.20 9.03
CA VAL A 2 -2.38 9.01 9.15
C VAL A 2 -1.22 8.20 8.59
N GLY A 3 -0.38 8.84 7.77
CA GLY A 3 0.72 8.17 7.07
C GLY A 3 1.87 9.11 6.74
N ASN A 4 3.04 8.51 6.50
CA ASN A 4 4.27 9.21 6.12
C ASN A 4 4.62 8.84 4.68
N LEU A 5 4.78 9.86 3.84
CA LEU A 5 5.26 9.72 2.46
C LEU A 5 6.75 10.07 2.40
N TYR A 6 7.55 9.10 1.99
CA TYR A 6 8.99 9.21 1.80
C TYR A 6 9.25 9.44 0.32
N LEU A 7 9.92 10.55 0.00
CA LEU A 7 10.33 10.89 -1.36
C LEU A 7 11.84 10.67 -1.50
N PRO A 8 12.31 10.19 -2.67
CA PRO A 8 13.73 10.06 -2.94
C PRO A 8 14.40 11.44 -2.93
N THR A 9 15.66 11.52 -2.49
CA THR A 9 16.41 12.80 -2.46
C THR A 9 16.66 13.37 -3.85
N SER A 10 16.54 12.54 -4.90
CA SER A 10 16.65 12.95 -6.30
C SER A 10 15.37 13.60 -6.86
N TYR A 11 14.26 13.57 -6.10
CA TYR A 11 12.97 14.12 -6.52
C TYR A 11 13.08 15.57 -6.99
N GLN A 12 12.45 15.88 -8.13
CA GLN A 12 12.27 17.23 -8.65
C GLN A 12 10.79 17.60 -8.74
N PRO A 13 10.44 18.89 -8.53
CA PRO A 13 9.08 19.37 -8.75
C PRO A 13 8.59 19.04 -10.16
N GLY A 14 7.44 18.35 -10.26
CA GLY A 14 6.85 17.89 -11.52
C GLY A 14 7.07 16.41 -11.83
N ASP A 15 7.96 15.72 -11.11
CA ASP A 15 8.12 14.27 -11.24
C ASP A 15 6.84 13.54 -10.82
N LYS A 16 6.54 12.45 -11.54
CA LYS A 16 5.54 11.46 -11.17
C LYS A 16 6.24 10.16 -10.79
N LEU A 17 6.30 9.89 -9.50
CA LEU A 17 7.09 8.78 -8.95
C LEU A 17 6.26 7.51 -8.84
N PRO A 18 6.82 6.33 -9.18
CA PRO A 18 6.24 5.08 -8.71
C PRO A 18 6.30 5.04 -7.19
N VAL A 19 5.26 4.49 -6.56
CA VAL A 19 5.17 4.43 -5.10
C VAL A 19 4.96 3.01 -4.60
N ILE A 20 5.59 2.69 -3.47
CA ILE A 20 5.41 1.40 -2.79
C ILE A 20 4.75 1.66 -1.44
N ILE A 21 3.58 1.06 -1.21
CA ILE A 21 2.93 1.03 0.09
C ILE A 21 3.65 -0.01 0.96
N VAL A 22 4.15 0.41 2.13
CA VAL A 22 4.89 -0.44 3.06
C VAL A 22 4.08 -0.61 4.34
N THR A 23 3.67 -1.85 4.64
CA THR A 23 2.89 -2.19 5.85
C THR A 23 3.63 -3.20 6.72
N GLY A 24 3.49 -3.06 8.04
CA GLY A 24 4.19 -3.87 9.05
C GLY A 24 3.34 -4.98 9.66
N ALA A 25 3.89 -5.71 10.64
CA ALA A 25 3.18 -6.78 11.34
C ALA A 25 1.91 -6.32 12.09
N TRP A 26 1.12 -7.27 12.63
CA TRP A 26 -0.22 -7.04 13.20
C TRP A 26 -0.41 -5.78 14.04
N THR A 27 0.47 -5.52 15.01
CA THR A 27 0.26 -4.43 15.97
C THR A 27 1.20 -3.24 15.75
N THR A 28 1.82 -3.20 14.58
CA THR A 28 2.87 -2.23 14.29
C THR A 28 2.31 -0.92 13.75
N VAL A 29 3.08 0.14 13.95
CA VAL A 29 2.77 1.50 13.48
C VAL A 29 3.79 1.95 12.44
N LYS A 30 3.44 2.97 11.67
CA LYS A 30 4.20 3.46 10.52
C LYS A 30 5.65 3.83 10.85
N GLU A 31 5.94 4.28 12.08
CA GLU A 31 7.28 4.66 12.55
C GLU A 31 8.23 3.49 12.84
N GLN A 32 7.74 2.24 12.90
CA GLN A 32 8.55 1.10 13.31
C GLN A 32 9.27 0.44 12.11
N MET A 33 9.15 -0.88 11.95
CA MET A 33 9.74 -1.59 10.81
C MET A 33 9.34 -1.02 9.44
N PRO A 34 8.10 -0.53 9.18
CA PRO A 34 7.75 -0.07 7.84
C PRO A 34 8.57 1.15 7.42
N ALA A 35 8.85 2.08 8.35
CA ALA A 35 9.69 3.25 8.10
C ALA A 35 11.10 2.88 7.63
N VAL A 36 11.70 1.83 8.20
CA VAL A 36 13.04 1.38 7.79
C VAL A 36 13.03 0.93 6.34
N TYR A 37 12.05 0.11 5.93
CA TYR A 37 11.94 -0.33 4.54
C TYR A 37 11.58 0.82 3.59
N ALA A 38 10.67 1.70 4.00
CA ALA A 38 10.28 2.87 3.22
C ALA A 38 11.46 3.81 2.94
N GLN A 39 12.29 4.09 3.95
CA GLN A 39 13.49 4.88 3.76
C GLN A 39 14.46 4.21 2.77
N ARG A 40 14.66 2.89 2.88
CA ARG A 40 15.53 2.14 1.96
C ARG A 40 15.01 2.12 0.51
N LEU A 41 13.70 2.21 0.32
CA LEU A 41 13.08 2.32 -1.01
C LEU A 41 13.23 3.74 -1.58
N ALA A 42 13.07 4.76 -0.74
CA ALA A 42 13.35 6.15 -1.10
C ALA A 42 14.81 6.36 -1.50
N ASP A 43 15.76 5.78 -0.76
CA ASP A 43 17.18 5.80 -1.12
C ASP A 43 17.46 5.16 -2.49
N ARG A 44 16.55 4.32 -3.01
CA ARG A 44 16.64 3.63 -4.31
C ARG A 44 15.80 4.29 -5.42
N GLY A 45 15.22 5.45 -5.17
CA GLY A 45 14.49 6.21 -6.19
C GLY A 45 12.98 5.95 -6.27
N PHE A 46 12.41 5.16 -5.35
CA PHE A 46 10.95 4.97 -5.28
C PHE A 46 10.34 5.92 -4.26
N ALA A 47 9.16 6.47 -4.52
CA ALA A 47 8.36 6.97 -3.41
C ALA A 47 7.95 5.78 -2.54
N ALA A 48 7.87 5.97 -1.23
CA ALA A 48 7.38 4.94 -0.32
C ALA A 48 6.38 5.53 0.66
N PHE A 49 5.29 4.82 0.91
CA PHE A 49 4.22 5.28 1.78
C PHE A 49 4.00 4.29 2.91
N THR A 50 4.08 4.76 4.15
CA THR A 50 3.72 4.00 5.34
C THR A 50 2.51 4.64 5.98
N PHE A 51 1.66 3.85 6.63
CA PHE A 51 0.49 4.39 7.32
C PHE A 51 0.11 3.52 8.50
N ASP A 52 -0.59 4.13 9.46
CA ASP A 52 -1.21 3.41 10.55
C ASP A 52 -2.56 2.86 10.09
N PHE A 53 -2.76 1.54 10.22
CA PHE A 53 -4.09 0.95 10.07
C PHE A 53 -5.08 1.63 11.02
N ARG A 54 -6.37 1.65 10.64
CA ARG A 54 -7.41 2.13 11.55
C ARG A 54 -7.35 1.33 12.87
N TYR A 55 -7.71 1.98 13.97
CA TYR A 55 -7.58 1.50 15.37
C TYR A 55 -6.15 1.52 15.94
N TRP A 56 -5.11 1.73 15.12
CA TRP A 56 -3.71 1.71 15.51
C TRP A 56 -3.04 3.07 15.36
N GLY A 57 -1.93 3.26 16.07
CA GLY A 57 -1.09 4.46 16.00
C GLY A 57 -1.88 5.76 16.12
N GLU A 58 -1.63 6.68 15.19
CA GLU A 58 -2.27 7.99 15.10
C GLU A 58 -3.53 7.96 14.21
N SER A 59 -3.76 6.87 13.47
CA SER A 59 -5.00 6.67 12.74
C SER A 59 -6.19 6.55 13.68
N GLY A 60 -7.35 7.08 13.26
CA GLY A 60 -8.61 7.04 14.03
C GLY A 60 -9.25 5.64 14.10
N GLY A 61 -10.44 5.57 14.68
CA GLY A 61 -11.24 4.35 14.83
C GLY A 61 -11.39 3.90 16.29
N THR A 62 -12.51 3.22 16.58
CA THR A 62 -12.83 2.62 17.89
C THR A 62 -13.48 1.23 17.73
N PRO A 63 -13.28 0.28 18.68
CA PRO A 63 -12.38 0.37 19.82
C PRO A 63 -10.90 0.42 19.37
N ARG A 64 -10.02 1.00 20.20
CA ARG A 64 -8.59 1.07 19.89
C ARG A 64 -7.97 -0.33 19.95
N GLN A 65 -6.91 -0.54 19.16
CA GLN A 65 -6.19 -1.82 19.06
C GLN A 65 -7.10 -3.00 18.63
N TYR A 66 -8.18 -2.73 17.93
CA TYR A 66 -9.03 -3.76 17.34
C TYR A 66 -8.38 -4.33 16.08
N GLU A 67 -8.14 -5.64 16.06
CA GLU A 67 -7.57 -6.32 14.92
C GLU A 67 -8.67 -6.89 14.02
N SER A 68 -8.75 -6.38 12.79
CA SER A 68 -9.72 -6.84 11.80
C SER A 68 -9.03 -6.99 10.43
N PRO A 69 -8.87 -8.23 9.92
CA PRO A 69 -8.28 -8.48 8.61
C PRO A 69 -8.98 -7.71 7.49
N THR A 70 -10.31 -7.76 7.44
CA THR A 70 -11.12 -7.07 6.42
C THR A 70 -10.94 -5.55 6.48
N ALA A 71 -10.87 -4.98 7.69
CA ALA A 71 -10.60 -3.55 7.85
C ALA A 71 -9.21 -3.16 7.33
N LYS A 72 -8.20 -4.00 7.56
CA LYS A 72 -6.82 -3.76 7.10
C LYS A 72 -6.69 -3.86 5.58
N VAL A 73 -7.31 -4.85 4.96
CA VAL A 73 -7.41 -4.95 3.49
C VAL A 73 -8.05 -3.67 2.95
N GLN A 74 -9.17 -3.22 3.53
CA GLN A 74 -9.84 -2.00 3.11
C GLN A 74 -8.97 -0.74 3.31
N ASP A 75 -8.18 -0.67 4.37
CA ASP A 75 -7.26 0.47 4.57
C ASP A 75 -6.13 0.51 3.55
N ILE A 76 -5.62 -0.65 3.09
CA ILE A 76 -4.66 -0.71 1.99
C ILE A 76 -5.31 -0.19 0.71
N LYS A 77 -6.55 -0.58 0.40
CA LYS A 77 -7.32 -0.06 -0.75
C LYS A 77 -7.52 1.45 -0.67
N ASN A 78 -7.86 1.95 0.52
CA ASN A 78 -8.01 3.39 0.76
C ASN A 78 -6.68 4.14 0.61
N ALA A 79 -5.55 3.53 1.00
CA ALA A 79 -4.22 4.10 0.78
C ALA A 79 -3.88 4.19 -0.72
N VAL A 80 -4.21 3.16 -1.52
CA VAL A 80 -4.07 3.22 -2.99
C VAL A 80 -4.89 4.37 -3.56
N ALA A 81 -6.19 4.45 -3.23
CA ALA A 81 -7.06 5.51 -3.72
C ALA A 81 -6.57 6.91 -3.33
N PHE A 82 -6.07 7.08 -2.11
CA PHE A 82 -5.47 8.34 -1.67
C PHE A 82 -4.22 8.69 -2.48
N LEU A 83 -3.30 7.75 -2.68
CA LEU A 83 -2.05 7.97 -3.42
C LEU A 83 -2.32 8.37 -4.89
N GLN A 84 -3.36 7.82 -5.51
CA GLN A 84 -3.77 8.20 -6.88
C GLN A 84 -4.23 9.67 -6.99
N THR A 85 -4.57 10.33 -5.89
CA THR A 85 -4.92 11.76 -5.89
C THR A 85 -3.70 12.68 -5.80
N LEU A 86 -2.52 12.15 -5.47
CA LEU A 86 -1.33 12.96 -5.24
C LEU A 86 -0.61 13.27 -6.55
N PRO A 87 -0.36 14.56 -6.89
CA PRO A 87 0.25 14.94 -8.16
C PRO A 87 1.71 14.46 -8.31
N VAL A 88 2.39 14.18 -7.20
CA VAL A 88 3.77 13.67 -7.16
C VAL A 88 3.85 12.16 -7.42
N ILE A 89 2.71 11.47 -7.43
CA ILE A 89 2.65 10.01 -7.59
C ILE A 89 2.13 9.68 -8.98
N ASP A 90 2.77 8.70 -9.62
CA ASP A 90 2.23 8.03 -10.79
C ASP A 90 1.15 7.03 -10.34
N GLY A 91 -0.12 7.41 -10.52
CA GLY A 91 -1.29 6.65 -10.05
C GLY A 91 -1.44 5.26 -10.70
N ASP A 92 -0.75 5.01 -11.82
CA ASP A 92 -0.74 3.72 -12.51
C ASP A 92 0.42 2.83 -12.05
N ARG A 93 1.32 3.34 -11.19
CA ARG A 93 2.53 2.64 -10.73
C ARG A 93 2.60 2.57 -9.20
N ILE A 94 1.59 1.91 -8.63
CA ILE A 94 1.47 1.67 -7.19
C ILE A 94 1.76 0.20 -6.89
N GLY A 95 2.78 -0.06 -6.09
CA GLY A 95 3.16 -1.39 -5.59
C GLY A 95 2.92 -1.55 -4.09
N GLY A 96 3.05 -2.78 -3.60
CA GLY A 96 2.87 -3.12 -2.19
C GLY A 96 4.01 -3.98 -1.64
N LEU A 97 4.47 -3.66 -0.42
CA LEU A 97 5.38 -4.45 0.39
C LEU A 97 4.75 -4.69 1.77
N GLY A 98 4.17 -5.87 1.95
CA GLY A 98 3.63 -6.30 3.24
C GLY A 98 4.65 -7.14 4.02
N ILE A 99 4.86 -6.80 5.30
CA ILE A 99 5.79 -7.50 6.18
C ILE A 99 5.01 -8.36 7.18
N CYS A 100 5.43 -9.61 7.38
CA CYS A 100 4.78 -10.56 8.28
C CYS A 100 3.30 -10.75 7.89
N ALA A 101 2.35 -10.67 8.84
CA ALA A 101 0.94 -10.86 8.58
C ALA A 101 0.37 -9.87 7.55
N SER A 102 0.97 -8.69 7.40
CA SER A 102 0.55 -7.72 6.38
C SER A 102 0.83 -8.17 4.95
N ALA A 103 1.67 -9.18 4.72
CA ALA A 103 1.84 -9.77 3.40
C ALA A 103 0.52 -10.37 2.88
N ASP A 104 -0.26 -11.03 3.76
CA ASP A 104 -1.56 -11.60 3.41
C ASP A 104 -2.59 -10.49 3.13
N TYR A 105 -2.66 -9.46 3.99
CA TYR A 105 -3.57 -8.32 3.77
C TYR A 105 -3.25 -7.57 2.48
N MET A 106 -1.96 -7.41 2.16
CA MET A 106 -1.51 -6.78 0.92
C MET A 106 -1.90 -7.63 -0.29
N ALA A 107 -1.68 -8.95 -0.24
CA ALA A 107 -2.05 -9.85 -1.32
C ALA A 107 -3.57 -9.81 -1.59
N GLN A 108 -4.40 -9.88 -0.54
CA GLN A 108 -5.85 -9.77 -0.67
C GLN A 108 -6.28 -8.42 -1.25
N ALA A 109 -5.68 -7.31 -0.77
CA ALA A 109 -5.97 -5.98 -1.30
C ALA A 109 -5.63 -5.86 -2.79
N VAL A 110 -4.47 -6.37 -3.23
CA VAL A 110 -4.07 -6.34 -4.64
C VAL A 110 -5.09 -7.08 -5.50
N VAL A 111 -5.48 -8.29 -5.10
CA VAL A 111 -6.49 -9.08 -5.80
C VAL A 111 -7.80 -8.30 -5.95
N GLU A 112 -8.30 -7.70 -4.87
CA GLU A 112 -9.56 -6.96 -4.89
C GLU A 112 -9.50 -5.61 -5.63
N VAL A 113 -8.35 -4.93 -5.65
CA VAL A 113 -8.16 -3.68 -6.42
C VAL A 113 -8.12 -3.98 -7.91
N THR A 114 -7.50 -5.10 -8.31
CA THR A 114 -7.51 -5.55 -9.72
C THR A 114 -8.92 -5.93 -10.19
N PHE A 115 -9.80 -6.39 -9.30
CA PHE A 115 -11.17 -6.80 -9.64
C PHE A 115 -12.21 -5.65 -9.73
N SER A 116 -11.81 -4.38 -9.57
CA SER A 116 -12.69 -3.24 -9.88
C SER A 116 -12.77 -3.02 -11.41
N CYS A 117 -13.30 -4.00 -12.14
CA CYS A 117 -13.63 -3.88 -13.56
C CYS A 117 -14.95 -3.12 -13.75
N ASP A 118 -14.97 -1.82 -13.48
CA ASP A 118 -16.02 -0.94 -13.99
C ASP A 118 -15.77 -0.69 -15.49
N GLY A 119 -16.22 -1.62 -16.34
CA GLY A 119 -16.38 -1.37 -17.77
C GLY A 119 -15.86 -2.41 -18.78
N PHE A 120 -15.35 -3.56 -18.36
CA PHE A 120 -14.96 -4.63 -19.31
C PHE A 120 -15.51 -5.99 -18.85
N PRO A 121 -16.29 -6.71 -19.68
CA PRO A 121 -16.68 -8.07 -19.34
C PRO A 121 -15.45 -8.95 -19.57
N LEU A 122 -15.10 -9.74 -18.55
CA LEU A 122 -14.13 -10.84 -18.58
C LEU A 122 -12.65 -10.47 -18.32
N CYS A 123 -12.22 -10.58 -17.07
CA CYS A 123 -10.85 -10.98 -16.73
C CYS A 123 -10.89 -12.07 -15.65
N ILE A 124 -11.34 -13.25 -16.05
CA ILE A 124 -10.75 -14.50 -15.57
C ILE A 124 -9.64 -14.80 -16.57
N ALA A 125 -8.40 -14.79 -16.12
CA ALA A 125 -7.34 -15.50 -16.81
C ALA A 125 -6.70 -16.45 -15.80
N GLU A 126 -7.37 -17.59 -15.60
CA GLU A 126 -6.63 -18.85 -15.55
C GLU A 126 -5.74 -18.89 -16.79
N SER A 127 -4.45 -18.62 -16.64
CA SER A 127 -3.45 -19.09 -17.60
C SER A 127 -2.83 -20.38 -17.05
N LEU A 128 -3.64 -21.44 -16.97
CA LEU A 128 -3.10 -22.77 -17.20
C LEU A 128 -2.82 -22.90 -18.69
N SER A 129 -1.54 -22.77 -19.08
CA SER A 129 -0.98 -23.56 -20.18
C SER A 129 0.56 -23.52 -20.12
N PRO A 130 1.25 -24.58 -20.59
CA PRO A 130 2.36 -25.18 -19.89
C PRO A 130 3.73 -24.79 -20.47
N PHE A 131 4.66 -24.48 -19.59
CA PHE A 131 6.10 -24.61 -19.81
C PHE A 131 6.74 -24.99 -18.46
N VAL A 132 6.52 -26.24 -18.04
CA VAL A 132 7.49 -27.32 -17.73
C VAL A 132 6.66 -28.57 -17.44
#